data_AF-A0A6A6EHI8-F1
#
_entry.id   AF-A0A6A6EHI8-F1
#
_cell.length_a   1.000
_cell.length_b   1.000
_cell.length_c   1.000
_cell.angle_alpha   90.00
_cell.angle_beta   90.00
_cell.angle_gamma   90.00
#
_symmetry.space_group_name_H-M   'P 1'
#
loop_
_entity.id
_entity.type
_entity.pdbx_description
1 polymer ?
#
loop_
_entity_poly.entity_id
_entity_poly.type
_entity_poly.pdbx_seq_one_letter_code
_entity_poly.pdbx_strand_id
1 'polypeptide(L)'
;AATAPQGLHVVAKGIDPAVEYVIVAVHGLNGHREKTWTASNGVNWLRDLPQDLPNAPMYTWGYDADTHSRSRVSCQYLYGHARFLVSDLCLERQITEVRDGQSA
;
A
#
# COMPACT_ATOMS: atom_id res chain seq x y z
N ALA A 1 14.50 17.66 -1.56
CA ALA A 1 13.29 17.08 -2.18
C ALA A 1 12.37 16.64 -1.06
N ALA A 2 11.05 16.85 -1.16
CA ALA A 2 10.13 16.30 -0.17
C ALA A 2 10.18 14.77 -0.26
N THR A 3 10.51 14.11 0.85
CA THR A 3 10.58 12.65 0.94
C THR A 3 9.23 12.05 0.57
N ALA A 4 9.22 11.09 -0.36
CA ALA A 4 8.00 10.36 -0.68
C ALA A 4 7.51 9.62 0.58
N PRO A 5 6.18 9.58 0.84
CA PRO A 5 5.64 8.93 2.02
C PRO A 5 5.80 7.41 1.92
N GLN A 6 6.29 6.81 3.00
CA GLN A 6 6.66 5.39 3.09
C GLN A 6 5.71 4.63 4.01
N GLY A 7 5.67 3.31 3.85
CA GLY A 7 4.81 2.40 4.61
C GLY A 7 3.42 2.25 3.99
N LEU A 8 2.60 1.43 4.66
CA LEU A 8 1.25 1.09 4.26
C LEU A 8 0.29 2.27 4.44
N HIS A 9 -0.64 2.41 3.50
CA HIS A 9 -1.72 3.39 3.55
C HIS A 9 -3.03 2.74 3.08
N VAL A 10 -4.09 2.93 3.87
CA VAL A 10 -5.43 2.42 3.57
C VAL A 10 -6.07 3.26 2.46
N VAL A 11 -6.39 2.64 1.34
CA VAL A 11 -7.17 3.26 0.26
C VAL A 11 -8.66 3.05 0.51
N ALA A 12 -9.05 1.83 0.85
CA ALA A 12 -10.42 1.46 1.22
C ALA A 12 -10.40 0.32 2.24
N LYS A 13 -11.32 0.34 3.21
CA LYS A 13 -11.41 -0.70 4.26
C LYS A 13 -12.15 -1.97 3.82
N GLY A 14 -12.79 -1.96 2.65
CA GLY A 14 -13.81 -2.95 2.28
C GLY A 14 -15.10 -2.75 3.08
N ILE A 15 -16.23 -3.25 2.56
CA ILE A 15 -17.55 -3.13 3.20
C ILE A 15 -17.96 -4.41 3.95
N ASP A 16 -17.36 -5.55 3.61
CA ASP A 16 -17.76 -6.87 4.12
C ASP A 16 -16.64 -7.50 5.00
N PRO A 17 -16.94 -7.98 6.22
CA PRO A 17 -15.99 -8.73 7.04
C PRO A 17 -15.61 -10.11 6.48
N ALA A 18 -16.41 -10.70 5.58
CA ALA A 18 -16.09 -11.94 4.86
C ALA A 18 -15.20 -11.68 3.64
N VAL A 19 -14.05 -11.03 3.86
CA VAL A 19 -13.12 -10.64 2.79
C VAL A 19 -12.54 -11.88 2.11
N GLU A 20 -12.86 -12.08 0.83
CA GLU A 20 -12.26 -13.15 0.01
C GLU A 20 -10.81 -12.86 -0.41
N TYR A 21 -10.48 -11.58 -0.62
CA TYR A 21 -9.15 -11.14 -1.05
C TYR A 21 -8.88 -9.67 -0.71
N VAL A 22 -7.59 -9.32 -0.66
CA VAL A 22 -7.09 -7.97 -0.36
C VAL A 22 -6.20 -7.50 -1.50
N ILE A 23 -6.32 -6.23 -1.91
CA ILE A 23 -5.47 -5.62 -2.94
C ILE A 23 -4.39 -4.75 -2.27
N VAL A 24 -3.12 -4.99 -2.63
CA VAL A 24 -1.98 -4.20 -2.16
C VAL A 24 -1.21 -3.67 -3.35
N ALA A 25 -1.25 -2.35 -3.56
CA ALA A 25 -0.57 -1.67 -4.67
C ALA A 25 0.78 -1.11 -4.22
N VAL A 26 1.87 -1.63 -4.80
CA VAL A 26 3.24 -1.20 -4.53
C VAL A 26 3.77 -0.40 -5.72
N HIS A 27 4.30 0.81 -5.47
CA HIS A 27 4.83 1.63 -6.56
C HIS A 27 6.20 1.12 -7.06
N GLY A 28 6.57 1.52 -8.28
CA GLY A 28 7.87 1.22 -8.89
C GLY A 28 8.97 2.25 -8.59
N LEU A 29 10.05 2.16 -9.37
CA LEU A 29 11.23 3.05 -9.31
C LEU A 29 10.84 4.52 -9.44
N ASN A 30 11.45 5.38 -8.60
CA ASN A 30 11.12 6.81 -8.47
C ASN A 30 9.62 7.10 -8.24
N GLY A 31 8.87 6.10 -7.78
CA GLY A 31 7.44 6.20 -7.55
C GLY A 31 7.09 6.85 -6.21
N HIS A 32 5.81 7.17 -6.06
CA HIS A 32 5.22 7.69 -4.83
C HIS A 32 3.88 6.99 -4.62
N ARG A 33 3.64 6.43 -3.43
CA ARG A 33 2.47 5.54 -3.17
C ARG A 33 1.11 6.11 -3.56
N GLU A 34 0.93 7.43 -3.57
CA GLU A 34 -0.29 8.05 -4.13
C GLU A 34 -0.14 8.50 -5.59
N LYS A 35 0.89 9.30 -5.91
CA LYS A 35 1.04 9.93 -7.22
C LYS A 35 1.26 8.95 -8.36
N THR A 36 1.85 7.78 -8.09
CA THR A 36 2.04 6.73 -9.09
C THR A 36 0.71 6.30 -9.72
N TRP A 37 -0.38 6.36 -8.96
CA TRP A 37 -1.72 5.95 -9.42
C TRP A 37 -2.56 7.13 -9.90
N THR A 38 -2.01 8.34 -9.88
CA THR A 38 -2.69 9.58 -10.29
C THR A 38 -2.27 9.97 -11.70
N ALA A 39 -3.22 10.03 -12.63
CA ALA A 39 -3.00 10.53 -13.98
C ALA A 39 -2.78 12.04 -14.00
N SER A 40 -2.28 12.58 -15.12
CA SER A 40 -1.99 14.01 -15.28
C SER A 40 -3.21 14.93 -15.11
N ASN A 41 -4.41 14.39 -15.33
CA ASN A 41 -5.68 15.09 -15.09
C ASN A 41 -6.14 15.06 -13.61
N GLY A 42 -5.35 14.48 -12.71
CA GLY A 42 -5.64 14.41 -11.28
C GLY A 42 -6.47 13.20 -10.84
N VAL A 43 -6.95 12.38 -11.78
CA VAL A 43 -7.72 11.16 -11.48
C VAL A 43 -6.80 10.09 -10.90
N ASN A 44 -7.17 9.51 -9.75
CA ASN A 44 -6.43 8.43 -9.12
C ASN A 44 -7.21 7.12 -9.24
N TRP A 45 -6.84 6.28 -10.20
CA TRP A 45 -7.60 5.08 -10.52
C TRP A 45 -7.65 4.08 -9.36
N LEU A 46 -6.64 4.05 -8.48
CA LEU A 46 -6.62 3.16 -7.33
C LEU A 46 -7.64 3.60 -6.26
N ARG A 47 -7.89 4.91 -6.13
CA ARG A 47 -8.94 5.45 -5.25
C ARG A 47 -10.35 5.23 -5.79
N ASP A 48 -10.48 5.12 -7.11
CA ASP A 48 -11.76 4.91 -7.79
C ASP A 48 -12.11 3.40 -7.90
N LEU A 49 -11.09 2.52 -7.91
CA LEU A 49 -11.26 1.06 -7.98
C LEU A 49 -12.23 0.44 -6.94
N PRO A 50 -12.35 0.93 -5.69
CA PRO A 50 -13.35 0.44 -4.74
C PRO A 50 -14.80 0.55 -5.24
N GLN A 51 -15.10 1.39 -6.23
CA GLN A 51 -16.43 1.44 -6.83
C GLN A 51 -16.77 0.16 -7.61
N ASP A 52 -15.77 -0.47 -8.22
CA ASP A 52 -15.92 -1.70 -8.99
C ASP A 52 -15.75 -2.95 -8.10
N LEU A 53 -14.98 -2.84 -7.01
CA LEU A 53 -14.65 -3.93 -6.08
C LEU A 53 -14.93 -3.52 -4.62
N PRO A 54 -16.19 -3.25 -4.24
CA PRO A 54 -16.54 -2.64 -2.95
C PRO A 54 -16.21 -3.49 -1.71
N ASN A 55 -16.08 -4.81 -1.89
CA ASN A 55 -15.85 -5.74 -0.79
C ASN A 55 -14.36 -5.97 -0.51
N ALA A 56 -13.46 -5.55 -1.40
CA ALA A 56 -12.03 -5.77 -1.24
C ALA A 56 -11.37 -4.62 -0.46
N PRO A 57 -10.76 -4.87 0.71
CA PRO A 57 -9.86 -3.91 1.31
C PRO A 57 -8.69 -3.63 0.36
N MET A 58 -8.35 -2.35 0.24
CA MET A 58 -7.31 -1.88 -0.67
C MET A 58 -6.30 -1.04 0.07
N TYR A 59 -5.03 -1.31 -0.19
CA TYR A 59 -3.90 -0.60 0.38
C TYR A 59 -2.95 -0.17 -0.71
N THR A 60 -2.21 0.90 -0.45
CA THR A 60 -1.00 1.24 -1.20
C THR A 60 0.19 1.30 -0.27
N TRP A 61 1.33 0.80 -0.72
CA TRP A 61 2.56 0.74 0.07
C TRP A 61 3.68 1.50 -0.62
N GLY A 62 4.40 2.31 0.17
CA GLY A 62 5.52 3.11 -0.30
C GLY A 62 6.85 2.73 0.31
N TYR A 63 7.92 2.82 -0.48
CA TYR A 63 9.29 2.65 0.00
C TYR A 63 10.23 3.61 -0.72
N ASP A 64 11.47 3.71 -0.22
CA ASP A 64 12.49 4.48 -0.90
C ASP A 64 12.91 3.77 -2.20
N ALA A 65 12.35 4.23 -3.31
CA ALA A 65 12.62 3.70 -4.64
C ALA A 65 13.50 4.65 -5.48
N ASP A 66 14.21 5.59 -4.86
CA ASP A 66 15.05 6.56 -5.57
C ASP A 66 16.24 5.88 -6.27
N THR A 67 16.24 5.92 -7.60
CA THR A 67 17.32 5.38 -8.43
C THR A 67 18.48 6.35 -8.65
N HIS A 68 18.32 7.63 -8.30
CA HIS A 68 19.34 8.67 -8.44
C HIS A 68 20.28 8.74 -7.23
N SER A 69 19.95 8.03 -6.16
CA SER A 69 20.87 7.76 -5.06
C SER A 69 22.13 7.05 -5.58
N ARG A 70 23.32 7.49 -5.14
CA ARG A 70 24.61 6.87 -5.52
C ARG A 70 24.73 5.40 -5.05
N SER A 71 23.87 4.96 -4.13
CA SER A 71 23.76 3.55 -3.77
C SER A 71 22.83 2.85 -4.75
N ARG A 72 23.38 1.96 -5.59
CA ARG A 72 22.57 1.03 -6.40
C ARG A 72 21.55 0.34 -5.49
N VAL A 73 20.33 0.14 -6.00
CA VAL A 73 19.29 -0.66 -5.33
C VAL A 73 19.80 -2.11 -5.23
N SER A 74 20.48 -2.43 -4.12
CA SER A 74 21.06 -3.75 -3.92
C SER A 74 19.96 -4.75 -3.53
N CYS A 75 20.19 -6.05 -3.79
CA CYS A 75 19.26 -7.10 -3.36
C CYS A 75 19.01 -7.07 -1.84
N GLN A 76 20.02 -6.68 -1.05
CA GLN A 76 19.90 -6.53 0.40
C GLN A 76 18.92 -5.42 0.79
N TYR A 77 18.88 -4.34 -0.01
CA TYR A 77 17.97 -3.21 0.19
C TYR A 77 16.52 -3.59 -0.18
N LEU A 78 16.34 -4.26 -1.33
CA LEU A 78 15.03 -4.81 -1.73
C LEU A 78 14.51 -5.82 -0.71
N TYR A 79 15.37 -6.70 -0.20
CA TYR A 79 15.02 -7.65 0.84
C TYR A 79 14.55 -6.94 2.12
N GLY A 80 15.23 -5.87 2.53
CA GLY A 80 14.80 -5.03 3.66
C GLY A 80 13.41 -4.44 3.46
N HIS A 81 13.15 -3.85 2.30
CA HIS A 81 11.83 -3.33 1.94
C HIS A 81 10.74 -4.41 1.92
N ALA A 82 11.05 -5.59 1.38
CA ALA A 82 10.11 -6.71 1.38
C ALA A 82 9.74 -7.14 2.81
N ARG A 83 10.71 -7.15 3.74
CA ARG A 83 10.42 -7.44 5.16
C ARG A 83 9.54 -6.36 5.79
N PHE A 84 9.78 -5.08 5.50
CA PHE A 84 8.93 -4.00 6.01
C PHE A 84 7.50 -4.09 5.48
N LEU A 85 7.31 -4.37 4.18
CA LEU A 85 5.98 -4.59 3.62
C LEU A 85 5.23 -5.72 4.34
N VAL A 86 5.88 -6.88 4.52
CA VAL A 86 5.26 -8.01 5.23
C VAL A 86 4.94 -7.65 6.68
N SER A 87 5.84 -6.95 7.38
CA SER A 87 5.60 -6.49 8.76
C SER A 87 4.40 -5.54 8.85
N ASP A 88 4.29 -4.57 7.95
CA ASP A 88 3.16 -3.64 7.92
C ASP A 88 1.83 -4.37 7.66
N LEU A 89 1.82 -5.33 6.72
CA LEU A 89 0.62 -6.14 6.42
C LEU A 89 0.21 -7.04 7.59
N CYS A 90 1.19 -7.65 8.28
CA CYS A 90 0.92 -8.44 9.49
C CYS A 90 0.29 -7.57 10.60
N LEU A 91 0.81 -6.35 10.78
CA LEU A 91 0.27 -5.40 11.76
C LEU A 91 -1.16 -4.99 11.40
N GLU A 92 -1.42 -4.64 10.14
CA GLU A 92 -2.77 -4.27 9.68
C GLU A 92 -3.77 -5.42 9.86
N ARG A 93 -3.35 -6.67 9.57
CA ARG A 93 -4.17 -7.86 9.79
C ARG A 93 -4.53 -8.02 11.28
N GLN A 94 -3.57 -7.88 12.18
CA GLN A 94 -3.82 -7.95 13.63
C GLN A 94 -4.79 -6.86 14.11
N ILE A 95 -4.61 -5.63 13.63
CA ILE A 95 -5.49 -4.50 13.98
C ILE A 95 -6.93 -4.77 13.51
N THR A 96 -7.07 -5.30 12.30
CA THR A 96 -8.39 -5.60 11.71
C THR A 96 -9.08 -6.73 12.48
N GLU A 97 -8.36 -7.84 12.77
CA GLU A 97 -8.89 -8.96 13.58
C GLU A 97 -9.37 -8.51 14.97
N VAL A 98 -8.61 -7.64 15.65
CA VAL A 98 -9.01 -7.10 16.96
C VAL A 98 -10.29 -6.25 16.86
N ARG A 99 -10.39 -5.41 15.83
CA ARG A 99 -11.56 -4.52 15.67
C ARG A 99 -12.84 -5.31 15.42
N ASP A 100 -12.75 -6.38 14.65
CA ASP A 100 -13.89 -7.24 14.33
C ASP A 100 -14.28 -8.10 15.53
N GLY A 101 -13.30 -8.58 16.32
CA GLY A 101 -13.54 -9.35 17.54
C GLY A 101 -14.12 -8.55 18.72
N GLN A 102 -13.96 -7.22 18.73
CA GLN A 102 -14.58 -6.33 19.74
C GLN A 102 -16.02 -5.91 19.40
N SER A 103 -16.50 -6.24 18.20
CA SER A 103 -17.84 -5.91 17.71
C SER A 103 -18.84 -7.08 17.84
N ALA A 104 -18.42 -8.19 18.45
CA ALA A 104 -19.20 -9.41 18.69
C ALA A 104 -19.69 -9.53 20.15
#